data_AF-A0A318T5P4-F1
#
_entry.id   AF-A0A318T5P4-F1
#
_cell.length_a   1.000
_cell.length_b   1.000
_cell.length_c   1.000
_cell.angle_alpha   90.00
_cell.angle_beta   90.00
_cell.angle_gamma   90.00
#
_symmetry.space_group_name_H-M   'P 1'
#
loop_
_entity.id
_entity.type
_entity.pdbx_description
1 polymer ?
#
loop_
_entity_poly.entity_id
_entity_poly.type
_entity_poly.pdbx_seq_one_letter_code
_entity_poly.pdbx_strand_id
1 'polypeptide(L)' 'MDETVEGRLIALRQALALVIAGEGREAILERLEVPVQTGAEDPGLDPGPAFAIEGAAAEERRLLAEAVRRISGD' A
#
# COMPACT_ATOMS: atom_id res chain seq x y z
N MET A 1 2.09 -19.52 -2.11
CA MET A 1 2.06 -18.28 -2.92
C MET A 1 3.01 -17.33 -2.23
N ASP A 2 3.85 -16.60 -2.97
CA ASP A 2 4.82 -15.66 -2.38
C ASP A 2 4.06 -14.49 -1.74
N GLU A 3 4.20 -14.32 -0.41
CA GLU A 3 3.53 -13.26 0.35
C GLU A 3 3.84 -11.86 -0.20
N THR A 4 5.04 -11.68 -0.77
CA THR A 4 5.44 -10.43 -1.42
C THR A 4 4.59 -10.16 -2.64
N VAL A 5 4.43 -11.16 -3.52
CA VAL A 5 3.62 -11.02 -4.74
C VAL A 5 2.16 -10.75 -4.38
N GLU A 6 1.63 -11.46 -3.39
CA GLU A 6 0.26 -11.26 -2.92
C GLU A 6 0.04 -9.83 -2.40
N GLY A 7 0.91 -9.32 -1.53
CA GLY A 7 0.81 -7.95 -1.01
C GLY A 7 0.86 -6.90 -2.12
N ARG A 8 1.76 -7.08 -3.09
CA ARG A 8 1.87 -6.16 -4.25
C ARG A 8 0.61 -6.17 -5.12
N LEU A 9 0.04 -7.35 -5.38
CA LEU A 9 -1.21 -7.46 -6.14
C LEU A 9 -2.40 -6.84 -5.40
N ILE A 10 -2.46 -6.95 -4.07
CA ILE A 10 -3.49 -6.30 -3.25
C ILE A 10 -3.40 -4.78 -3.40
N ALA A 11 -2.20 -4.20 -3.27
CA ALA A 11 -1.97 -2.77 -3.42
C ALA A 11 -2.32 -2.28 -4.84
N LEU A 12 -1.90 -3.01 -5.88
CA LEU A 12 -2.24 -2.69 -7.26
C LEU A 12 -3.75 -2.72 -7.51
N ARG A 13 -4.46 -3.73 -7.00
CA ARG A 13 -5.92 -3.82 -7.11
C ARG A 13 -6.61 -2.62 -6.45
N GLN A 14 -6.15 -2.20 -5.28
CA GLN A 14 -6.69 -1.02 -4.58
C GLN A 14 -6.48 0.25 -5.41
N ALA A 15 -5.26 0.46 -5.93
CA ALA A 15 -4.96 1.61 -6.78
C ALA A 15 -5.81 1.65 -8.05
N LEU A 16 -5.96 0.51 -8.73
CA LEU A 16 -6.83 0.39 -9.92
C LEU A 16 -8.29 0.70 -9.58
N ALA A 17 -8.79 0.26 -8.42
CA ALA A 17 -10.16 0.58 -8.00
C ALA A 17 -10.39 2.09 -7.86
N LEU A 18 -9.42 2.83 -7.32
CA LEU A 18 -9.49 4.30 -7.21
C LEU A 18 -9.51 4.96 -8.59
N VAL A 19 -8.64 4.51 -9.50
CA VAL A 19 -8.59 5.02 -10.89
C VAL A 19 -9.91 4.75 -11.62
N ILE A 20 -10.46 3.53 -11.51
CA ILE A 20 -11.72 3.15 -12.14
C ILE A 20 -12.91 3.92 -11.54
N ALA A 21 -12.87 4.22 -10.24
CA ALA A 21 -13.86 5.07 -9.58
C ALA A 21 -13.80 6.54 -10.03
N GLY A 22 -12.79 6.93 -10.81
CA GLY A 22 -12.60 8.31 -11.28
C GLY A 22 -12.09 9.25 -10.19
N GLU A 23 -11.42 8.73 -9.17
CA GLU A 23 -10.85 9.53 -8.10
C GLU A 23 -9.76 10.48 -8.63
N GLY A 24 -9.74 11.69 -8.08
CA GLY A 24 -8.72 12.69 -8.40
C GLY A 24 -7.35 12.31 -7.84
N ARG A 25 -6.30 12.93 -8.37
CA ARG A 25 -4.90 12.70 -7.96
C ARG A 25 -4.70 12.82 -6.45
N GLU A 26 -5.19 13.89 -5.85
CA GLU A 26 -5.01 14.17 -4.41
C GLU A 26 -5.70 13.09 -3.57
N ALA A 27 -6.90 12.66 -3.97
CA ALA A 27 -7.62 11.57 -3.30
C ALA A 27 -6.91 10.22 -3.46
N ILE A 28 -6.31 9.95 -4.62
CA ILE A 28 -5.49 8.76 -4.84
C ILE A 28 -4.26 8.77 -3.92
N LEU A 29 -3.54 9.89 -3.84
CA LEU A 29 -2.38 10.03 -2.96
C LEU A 29 -2.76 9.84 -1.49
N GLU A 30 -3.82 10.49 -1.03
CA GLU A 30 -4.34 10.34 0.34
C GLU A 30 -4.64 8.87 0.66
N ARG A 31 -5.29 8.15 -0.26
CA ARG A 31 -5.65 6.73 -0.09
C ARG A 31 -4.45 5.78 -0.12
N LEU A 32 -3.41 6.10 -0.90
CA LEU A 32 -2.18 5.31 -0.97
C LEU A 32 -1.27 5.53 0.25
N GLU A 33 -1.31 6.72 0.84
CA GLU A 33 -0.45 7.11 1.96
C GLU A 33 -1.02 6.74 3.34
N VAL A 34 -2.25 6.19 3.40
CA VAL A 34 -2.86 5.79 4.66
C VAL A 34 -1.92 4.85 5.41
N PRO A 35 -1.47 5.21 6.62
CA PRO A 35 -0.56 4.39 7.38
C PRO A 35 -1.26 3.06 7.71
N VAL A 36 -0.60 1.96 7.34
CA VAL A 36 -1.00 0.64 7.84
C VAL A 36 -0.61 0.62 9.30
N GLN A 37 -1.59 0.43 10.19
CA GLN A 37 -1.32 -0.05 11.53
C GLN A 37 -0.79 -1.48 11.40
N THR A 38 0.50 -1.63 11.12
CA THR A 38 1.21 -2.87 11.42
C THR A 38 1.11 -3.02 12.94
N GLY A 39 0.81 -4.23 13.43
CA GLY A 39 0.50 -4.52 14.85
C GLY A 39 1.67 -4.32 15.83
N ALA A 40 2.48 -3.27 15.66
CA ALA A 40 3.64 -2.88 16.43
C ALA A 40 3.31 -2.30 17.81
N GLU A 41 2.04 -2.33 18.25
CA GLU A 41 1.65 -1.84 19.57
C GLU A 41 1.84 -2.88 20.69
N ASP A 42 2.26 -4.12 20.38
CA ASP A 42 2.51 -5.14 21.40
C ASP A 42 3.99 -5.58 21.42
N PRO A 43 4.82 -5.13 22.40
CA PRO A 43 6.27 -5.37 22.46
C PRO A 43 6.69 -6.83 22.73
N GLY A 44 5.78 -7.79 22.53
CA GLY A 44 6.02 -9.24 22.63
C GLY A 44 5.49 -10.07 21.45
N LEU A 45 4.87 -9.44 20.44
CA LEU A 45 4.41 -10.12 19.24
C LEU A 45 5.56 -10.24 18.25
N ASP A 46 6.06 -11.46 18.07
CA ASP A 46 6.94 -11.80 16.95
C ASP A 46 6.21 -11.37 15.65
N PRO A 47 6.77 -10.48 14.82
CA PRO A 47 6.17 -10.11 13.55
C PRO A 47 6.27 -11.33 12.62
N GLY A 48 5.38 -12.29 12.86
CA GLY A 48 5.36 -13.54 12.15
C GLY A 48 4.99 -13.32 10.69
N PRO A 49 4.97 -14.42 9.90
CA PRO A 49 4.46 -14.42 8.53
C PRO A 49 3.05 -13.82 8.38
N ALA A 50 2.31 -13.68 9.49
CA ALA A 50 1.00 -13.04 9.56
C ALA A 50 0.95 -11.56 9.15
N PHE A 51 2.08 -10.85 9.04
CA PHE A 51 2.13 -9.45 8.56
C PHE A 51 2.95 -9.25 7.28
N ALA A 52 3.46 -10.33 6.68
CA ALA A 52 4.33 -10.24 5.50
C ALA A 52 3.57 -9.66 4.28
N ILE A 53 2.30 -10.05 4.12
CA ILE A 53 1.43 -9.58 3.03
C ILE A 53 1.10 -8.10 3.23
N GLU A 54 0.75 -7.70 4.46
CA GLU A 54 0.42 -6.33 4.84
C GLU A 54 1.62 -5.40 4.66
N GLY A 55 2.82 -5.86 5.05
CA GLY A 55 4.07 -5.16 4.84
C GLY A 55 4.38 -4.96 3.35
N ALA A 56 4.28 -6.02 2.55
CA ALA A 56 4.48 -5.93 1.10
C ALA A 56 3.44 -5.02 0.42
N ALA A 57 2.19 -5.04 0.87
CA ALA A 57 1.15 -4.14 0.37
C ALA A 57 1.40 -2.68 0.77
N ALA A 58 1.89 -2.43 1.99
CA ALA A 58 2.25 -1.09 2.45
C ALA A 58 3.38 -0.50 1.61
N GLU A 59 4.44 -1.30 1.37
CA GLU A 59 5.56 -0.86 0.56
C GLU A 59 5.15 -0.59 -0.89
N GLU A 60 4.33 -1.45 -1.49
CA GLU A 60 3.85 -1.22 -2.86
C GLU A 60 2.99 0.05 -2.95
N ARG A 61 2.11 0.33 -1.96
CA ARG A 61 1.35 1.59 -1.94
C ARG A 61 2.26 2.82 -1.85
N ARG A 62 3.33 2.75 -1.06
CA ARG A 62 4.35 3.81 -0.96
C ARG A 62 5.01 4.06 -2.32
N LEU A 63 5.43 3.00 -3.01
CA LEU A 63 6.04 3.08 -4.35
C LEU A 63 5.07 3.64 -5.40
N LEU A 64 3.78 3.28 -5.32
CA LEU A 64 2.74 3.83 -6.19
C LEU A 64 2.53 5.33 -5.94
N ALA A 65 2.50 5.77 -4.68
CA ALA A 65 2.38 7.19 -4.35
C ALA A 65 3.58 8.00 -4.87
N GLU A 66 4.80 7.48 -4.75
CA GLU A 66 6.00 8.08 -5.34
C GLU A 66 5.91 8.18 -6.86
N ALA A 67 5.41 7.13 -7.53
CA ALA A 67 5.23 7.14 -8.97
C ALA A 67 4.21 8.20 -9.42
N VAL A 68 3.08 8.33 -8.70
CA VAL A 68 2.05 9.34 -8.97
C VAL A 68 2.65 10.75 -8.84
N ARG A 69 3.42 11.03 -7.77
CA ARG A 69 4.11 12.32 -7.59
C ARG A 69 5.07 12.63 -8.74
N ARG A 70 5.92 11.66 -9.08
CA ARG A 70 6.92 11.79 -10.15
C ARG A 70 6.31 12.11 -11.51
N ILE A 71 5.20 11.45 -11.86
CA ILE A 71 4.49 11.69 -13.13
C ILE A 71 3.87 13.09 -13.13
N SER A 72 3.48 13.60 -11.97
CA SER A 72 2.82 14.90 -11.81
C SER A 72 3.78 16.09 -11.77
N GLY A 73 5.09 15.86 -11.61
CA GLY A 73 6.09 16.92 -11.53
C GLY A 73 6.30 17.52 -10.13
N ASP A 74 5.92 16.80 -9.07
CA ASP A 74 6.24 17.14 -7.68
C ASP A 74 7.67 16.73 -7.27
#